data_AF-A0AAW6U089-F1
#
_entry.id   AF-A0AAW6U089-F1
#
_cell.length_a   1.000
_cell.length_b   1.000
_cell.length_c   1.000
_cell.angle_alpha   90.00
_cell.angle_beta   90.00
_cell.angle_gamma   90.00
#
_symmetry.space_group_name_H-M   'P 1'
#
loop_
_entity.id
_entity.type
_entity.pdbx_description
1 polymer ?
#
loop_
_entity_poly.entity_id
_entity_poly.type
_entity_poly.pdbx_seq_one_letter_code
_entity_poly.pdbx_strand_id
1 'polypeptide(L)'
;MTVLVECYPDAAVLRSLGVTKRQLRHERCKGEVVKRVLKLDYAVGVIDEDPGSAQPRDLANYDEVQADGGLRLLVRRGSAERRLIVVCPRLEDWLIRRAKESGIRLQDYDLPSDPHRLHGIPHYEDRQSFQ
;
A
#
# COMPACT_ATOMS: atom_id res chain seq x y z
N MET A 1 -9.84 14.31 3.27
CA MET A 1 -9.30 12.97 3.61
C MET A 1 -7.81 12.97 3.35
N THR A 2 -7.01 12.56 4.33
CA THR A 2 -5.56 12.37 4.17
C THR A 2 -5.26 10.89 3.93
N VAL A 3 -4.38 10.59 2.99
CA VAL A 3 -3.93 9.22 2.70
C VAL A 3 -2.43 9.12 3.01
N LEU A 4 -2.07 8.20 3.90
CA LEU A 4 -0.72 7.98 4.38
C LEU A 4 -0.16 6.71 3.76
N VAL A 5 1.06 6.76 3.24
CA VAL A 5 1.75 5.63 2.61
C VAL A 5 3.16 5.48 3.15
N GLU A 6 3.75 4.28 3.03
CA GLU A 6 5.12 4.02 3.46
C GLU A 6 6.17 4.21 2.38
N CYS A 7 5.82 3.99 1.11
CA CYS A 7 6.78 4.06 0.01
C CYS A 7 6.25 4.87 -1.19
N TYR A 8 7.16 5.20 -2.11
CA TYR A 8 6.83 5.89 -3.35
C TYR A 8 6.03 5.03 -4.34
N PRO A 9 6.30 3.72 -4.48
CA PRO A 9 5.44 2.82 -5.24
C PRO A 9 3.97 2.81 -4.80
N ASP A 10 3.68 2.78 -3.49
CA ASP A 10 2.30 2.90 -2.98
C ASP A 10 1.65 4.19 -3.47
N ALA A 11 2.38 5.31 -3.33
CA ALA A 11 1.91 6.61 -3.77
C ALA A 11 1.63 6.63 -5.27
N ALA A 12 2.44 5.95 -6.08
CA ALA A 12 2.25 5.85 -7.52
C ALA A 12 0.97 5.09 -7.86
N VAL A 13 0.76 3.91 -7.27
CA VAL A 13 -0.47 3.12 -7.48
C VAL A 13 -1.71 3.94 -7.09
N LEU A 14 -1.68 4.61 -5.93
CA LEU A 14 -2.81 5.43 -5.49
C LEU A 14 -3.05 6.65 -6.39
N ARG A 15 -1.99 7.25 -6.93
CA ARG A 15 -2.12 8.33 -7.92
C ARG A 15 -2.81 7.84 -9.20
N SER A 16 -2.44 6.64 -9.69
CA SER A 16 -3.08 6.02 -10.85
C SER A 16 -4.57 5.69 -10.59
N LEU A 17 -4.94 5.47 -9.33
CA LEU A 17 -6.34 5.29 -8.89
C LEU A 17 -7.08 6.61 -8.60
N GLY A 18 -6.47 7.76 -8.88
CA GLY A 18 -7.11 9.08 -8.74
C GLY A 18 -6.86 9.80 -7.41
N VAL A 19 -6.02 9.28 -6.51
CA VAL A 19 -5.64 9.99 -5.28
C VAL A 19 -4.67 11.11 -5.61
N THR A 20 -5.04 12.35 -5.26
CA THR A 20 -4.22 13.51 -5.62
C THR A 20 -2.98 13.64 -4.72
N LYS A 21 -1.91 14.27 -5.25
CA LYS A 21 -0.70 14.59 -4.47
C LYS A 21 -0.98 15.42 -3.20
N ARG A 22 -2.05 16.21 -3.18
CA ARG A 22 -2.44 17.00 -2.00
C ARG A 22 -2.98 16.13 -0.87
N GLN A 23 -3.63 15.02 -1.20
CA GLN A 23 -4.18 14.05 -0.24
C GLN A 23 -3.09 13.11 0.29
N LEU A 24 -2.06 12.83 -0.52
CA LEU A 24 -0.98 11.90 -0.16
C LEU A 24 0.03 12.53 0.81
N ARG A 25 0.44 11.72 1.78
CA ARG A 25 1.49 12.00 2.75
C ARG A 25 2.34 10.75 2.89
N HIS A 26 3.64 10.90 2.67
CA HIS A 26 4.59 9.80 2.77
C HIS A 26 5.19 9.77 4.17
N GLU A 27 5.21 8.60 4.80
CA GLU A 27 5.80 8.36 6.11
C GLU A 27 6.99 7.39 5.98
N ARG A 28 7.84 7.29 7.02
CA ARG A 28 9.10 6.54 6.92
C ARG A 28 8.95 5.02 6.97
N CYS A 29 7.88 4.53 7.57
CA CYS A 29 7.61 3.10 7.73
C CYS A 29 6.14 2.89 8.12
N LYS A 30 5.64 1.65 8.01
CA LYS A 30 4.28 1.29 8.44
C LYS A 30 3.94 1.69 9.88
N GLY A 31 4.92 1.63 10.79
CA GLY A 31 4.72 2.06 12.17
C GLY A 31 4.38 3.55 12.29
N GLU A 32 5.05 4.40 11.49
CA GLU A 32 4.75 5.84 11.44
C GLU A 32 3.44 6.13 10.72
N VAL A 33 3.09 5.37 9.67
CA VAL A 33 1.76 5.44 9.03
C VAL A 33 0.66 5.22 10.07
N VAL A 34 0.71 4.12 10.81
CA VAL A 34 -0.29 3.79 11.84
C VAL A 34 -0.33 4.87 12.92
N LYS A 35 0.82 5.30 13.44
CA LYS A 35 0.89 6.40 14.44
C LYS A 35 0.30 7.71 13.91
N ARG A 36 0.48 8.03 12.63
CA ARG A 36 -0.01 9.26 12.03
C ARG A 36 -1.52 9.20 11.78
N VAL A 37 -2.06 8.05 11.36
CA VAL A 37 -3.50 7.81 11.27
C VAL A 37 -4.19 8.11 12.61
N LEU A 38 -3.60 7.67 13.72
CA LEU A 38 -4.14 7.93 15.07
C LEU A 38 -4.19 9.41 15.45
N LYS A 39 -3.27 10.23 14.94
CA LYS A 39 -3.17 11.67 15.24
C LYS A 39 -4.11 12.53 14.39
N LEU A 40 -4.77 11.95 13.40
CA LEU A 40 -5.67 12.65 12.50
C LEU A 40 -7.11 12.26 12.78
N ASP A 41 -8.02 13.21 12.55
CA ASP A 41 -9.46 12.98 12.74
C ASP A 41 -10.04 12.14 11.61
N TYR A 42 -9.53 12.29 10.39
CA TYR A 42 -9.98 11.53 9.22
C TYR A 42 -8.81 11.19 8.29
N ALA A 43 -8.37 9.93 8.34
CA ALA A 43 -7.22 9.45 7.60
C ALA A 43 -7.31 7.96 7.23
N VAL A 44 -6.71 7.64 6.09
CA VAL A 44 -6.51 6.27 5.62
C VAL A 44 -5.01 6.01 5.55
N GLY A 45 -4.51 4.96 6.20
CA GLY A 45 -3.15 4.47 6.01
C GLY A 45 -3.13 3.31 5.02
N VAL A 46 -2.12 3.25 4.16
CA VAL A 46 -1.82 2.10 3.30
C VAL A 46 -0.49 1.55 3.75
N ILE A 47 -0.45 0.25 4.07
CA ILE A 47 0.72 -0.44 4.60
C ILE A 47 0.86 -1.81 3.94
N ASP A 48 2.08 -2.30 3.83
CA ASP A 48 2.34 -3.69 3.49
C ASP A 48 2.17 -4.59 4.73
N GLU A 49 1.63 -5.79 4.51
CA GLU A 49 1.56 -6.80 5.55
C GLU A 49 2.97 -7.19 5.99
N ASP A 50 3.86 -7.50 5.03
CA ASP A 50 5.24 -7.93 5.27
C ASP A 50 5.34 -8.96 6.41
N PRO A 51 4.97 -10.23 6.18
CA PRO A 51 4.89 -11.24 7.24
C PRO A 51 6.18 -11.42 8.06
N GLY A 52 7.34 -11.14 7.46
CA GLY A 52 8.65 -11.25 8.10
C GLY A 52 9.09 -10.02 8.91
N SER A 53 8.29 -8.96 8.96
CA SER A 53 8.65 -7.68 9.61
C SER A 53 7.87 -7.43 10.90
N ALA A 54 8.40 -6.54 11.75
CA ALA A 54 7.75 -6.17 13.00
C ALA A 54 6.41 -5.46 12.74
N GLN A 55 5.32 -5.99 13.30
CA GLN A 55 3.98 -5.43 13.13
C GLN A 55 3.68 -4.32 14.16
N PRO A 56 3.03 -3.21 13.76
CA PRO A 56 2.61 -2.18 14.71
C PRO A 56 1.62 -2.75 15.74
N ARG A 57 1.92 -2.57 17.04
CA ARG A 57 1.07 -3.07 18.15
C ARG A 57 -0.38 -2.58 18.08
N ASP A 58 -0.57 -1.36 17.56
CA ASP A 58 -1.90 -0.75 17.45
C ASP A 58 -2.81 -1.44 16.42
N LEU A 59 -2.28 -2.29 15.54
CA LEU A 59 -3.12 -3.10 14.63
C LEU A 59 -4.14 -3.97 15.38
N ALA A 60 -3.84 -4.39 16.61
CA ALA A 60 -4.77 -5.13 17.46
C ALA A 60 -6.05 -4.33 17.80
N ASN A 61 -6.06 -3.01 17.60
CA ASN A 61 -7.22 -2.13 17.81
C ASN A 61 -8.09 -1.93 16.57
N TYR A 62 -7.81 -2.64 15.48
CA TYR A 62 -8.59 -2.58 14.25
C TYR A 62 -9.35 -3.88 14.02
N ASP A 63 -10.56 -3.75 13.51
CA ASP A 63 -11.36 -4.87 13.02
C ASP A 63 -11.25 -4.93 11.50
N GLU A 64 -11.05 -6.13 10.97
CA GLU A 64 -11.17 -6.36 9.53
C GLU A 64 -12.64 -6.33 9.13
N VAL A 65 -12.97 -5.43 8.19
CA VAL A 65 -14.34 -5.27 7.70
C VAL A 65 -14.53 -5.80 6.29
N GLN A 66 -13.45 -5.91 5.53
CA GLN A 66 -13.46 -6.45 4.17
C GLN A 66 -12.07 -6.98 3.82
N ALA A 67 -12.03 -8.12 3.13
CA ALA A 67 -10.83 -8.64 2.52
C ALA A 67 -11.18 -9.20 1.15
N ASP A 68 -10.48 -8.73 0.12
CA ASP A 68 -10.62 -9.26 -1.23
C ASP A 68 -9.37 -8.95 -2.05
N GLY A 69 -9.05 -9.83 -2.99
CA GLY A 69 -8.04 -9.53 -3.99
C GLY A 69 -6.65 -9.23 -3.43
N GLY A 70 -6.29 -9.75 -2.25
CA GLY A 70 -5.03 -9.44 -1.57
C GLY A 70 -4.94 -8.04 -0.97
N LEU A 71 -6.10 -7.40 -0.74
CA LEU A 71 -6.23 -6.18 0.04
C LEU A 71 -7.14 -6.47 1.24
N ARG A 72 -6.81 -5.89 2.40
CA ARG A 72 -7.63 -5.96 3.61
C ARG A 72 -7.96 -4.54 4.07
N LEU A 73 -9.23 -4.27 4.30
CA LEU A 73 -9.70 -3.03 4.91
C LEU A 73 -9.90 -3.26 6.40
N LEU A 74 -9.14 -2.52 7.20
CA LEU A 74 -9.24 -2.51 8.64
C LEU A 74 -9.83 -1.17 9.11
N VAL A 75 -10.77 -1.22 10.04
CA VAL A 75 -11.39 -0.04 10.65
C VAL A 75 -11.07 -0.02 12.14
N ARG A 76 -10.65 1.14 12.66
CA ARG A 76 -10.28 1.22 14.06
C ARG A 76 -11.52 1.12 14.95
N ARG A 77 -11.43 0.32 16.02
CA ARG A 77 -12.44 0.29 17.07
C ARG A 77 -12.64 1.68 17.68
N GLY A 78 -13.89 2.12 17.72
CA GLY A 78 -14.28 3.44 18.23
C GLY A 78 -14.03 4.63 17.30
N SER A 79 -13.60 4.42 16.03
CA SER A 79 -13.55 5.51 15.03
C SER A 79 -13.58 4.94 13.61
N ALA A 80 -14.71 5.15 12.91
CA ALA A 80 -14.90 4.71 11.53
C ALA A 80 -14.10 5.54 10.51
N GLU A 81 -13.56 6.68 10.94
CA GLU A 81 -12.80 7.67 10.19
C GLU A 81 -11.31 7.32 10.09
N ARG A 82 -10.85 6.40 10.92
CA ARG A 82 -9.46 5.92 10.96
C ARG A 82 -9.41 4.51 10.38
N ARG A 83 -8.88 4.41 9.16
CA ARG A 83 -8.87 3.16 8.40
C ARG A 83 -7.46 2.81 7.96
N LEU A 84 -7.22 1.52 7.80
CA LEU A 84 -6.00 1.00 7.20
C LEU A 84 -6.38 0.10 6.02
N ILE A 85 -5.67 0.25 4.91
CA ILE A 85 -5.66 -0.69 3.80
C ILE A 85 -4.34 -1.45 3.91
N VAL A 86 -4.41 -2.76 4.08
CA VAL A 86 -3.24 -3.63 4.15
C VAL A 86 -3.10 -4.35 2.83
N VAL A 87 -1.92 -4.23 2.21
CA VAL A 87 -1.57 -4.94 0.98
C VAL A 87 -0.91 -6.27 1.35
N CYS A 88 -1.42 -7.37 0.80
CA CYS A 88 -1.00 -8.73 1.16
C CYS A 88 -0.36 -9.48 -0.03
N PRO A 89 0.82 -10.10 0.16
CA PRO A 89 1.72 -9.93 1.31
C PRO A 89 2.57 -8.65 1.25
N ARG A 90 2.86 -8.18 0.03
CA ARG A 90 3.63 -6.97 -0.30
C ARG A 90 3.08 -6.35 -1.58
N LEU A 91 3.33 -5.07 -1.80
CA LEU A 91 2.91 -4.35 -2.98
C LEU A 91 3.40 -5.01 -4.27
N GLU A 92 4.67 -5.37 -4.38
CA GLU A 92 5.21 -5.97 -5.61
C GLU A 92 4.60 -7.35 -5.89
N ASP A 93 4.45 -8.19 -4.87
CA ASP A 93 3.75 -9.48 -5.00
C ASP A 93 2.31 -9.28 -5.49
N TRP A 94 1.63 -8.28 -4.91
CA TRP A 94 0.26 -7.94 -5.27
C TRP A 94 0.17 -7.45 -6.72
N LEU A 95 1.02 -6.51 -7.13
CA LEU A 95 1.07 -5.97 -8.49
C LEU A 95 1.32 -7.06 -9.53
N ILE A 96 2.30 -7.93 -9.28
CA ILE A 96 2.67 -9.01 -10.21
C ILE A 96 1.51 -10.00 -10.38
N ARG A 97 0.84 -10.36 -9.27
CA ARG A 97 -0.33 -11.24 -9.32
C ARG A 97 -1.49 -10.61 -10.08
N ARG A 98 -1.80 -9.33 -9.83
CA ARG A 98 -2.86 -8.58 -10.54
C ARG A 98 -2.56 -8.45 -12.03
N ALA A 99 -1.31 -8.17 -12.40
CA ALA A 99 -0.88 -8.12 -13.80
C ALA A 99 -1.13 -9.47 -14.49
N LYS A 100 -0.70 -10.58 -13.88
CA LYS A 100 -0.90 -11.93 -14.40
C LYS A 100 -2.38 -12.28 -14.58
N GLU A 101 -3.21 -11.99 -13.58
CA GLU A 101 -4.66 -12.23 -13.64
C GLU A 101 -5.35 -11.38 -14.72
N SER A 102 -4.79 -10.21 -15.04
CA SER A 102 -5.29 -9.31 -16.08
C SER A 102 -4.70 -9.61 -17.47
N GLY A 103 -3.88 -10.66 -17.61
CA GLY A 103 -3.20 -10.99 -18.86
C GLY A 103 -2.08 -10.01 -19.26
N ILE A 104 -1.63 -9.16 -18.33
CA ILE A 104 -0.55 -8.20 -18.53
C ILE A 104 0.78 -8.89 -18.24
N ARG A 105 1.71 -8.83 -19.21
CA ARG A 105 3.08 -9.32 -19.04
C ARG A 105 3.99 -8.15 -18.70
N LEU A 106 4.58 -8.18 -17.51
CA LEU A 106 5.49 -7.13 -17.01
C LEU A 106 6.71 -6.92 -17.92
N GLN A 107 7.14 -7.96 -18.64
CA GLN A 107 8.26 -7.88 -19.56
C GLN A 107 7.96 -6.99 -20.77
N ASP A 108 6.68 -6.84 -21.15
CA ASP A 108 6.28 -5.90 -22.21
C ASP A 108 6.52 -4.43 -21.79
N TYR A 109 6.81 -4.22 -20.51
CA TYR A 109 7.09 -2.93 -19.87
C TYR A 109 8.49 -2.91 -19.23
N ASP A 110 9.43 -3.75 -19.67
CA ASP A 110 10.79 -3.81 -19.11
C ASP A 110 10.84 -4.00 -17.57
N LEU A 111 9.79 -4.59 -16.98
CA LEU A 111 9.70 -4.88 -15.55
C LEU A 111 9.93 -6.37 -15.28
N PRO A 112 10.66 -6.71 -14.20
CA PRO A 112 10.83 -8.10 -13.80
C PRO A 112 9.51 -8.69 -13.28
N SER A 113 9.26 -9.97 -13.56
CA SER A 113 8.15 -10.73 -12.99
C SER A 113 8.45 -11.38 -11.65
N ASP A 114 9.62 -11.06 -11.06
CA ASP A 114 10.01 -11.53 -9.74
C ASP A 114 9.82 -10.38 -8.73
N PRO A 115 9.01 -10.57 -7.66
CA PRO A 115 8.73 -9.52 -6.68
C PRO A 115 9.98 -8.94 -6.02
N HIS A 116 10.97 -9.77 -5.71
CA HIS A 116 12.20 -9.32 -5.05
C HIS A 116 13.07 -8.49 -5.98
N ARG A 117 13.15 -8.86 -7.26
CA ARG A 117 13.83 -8.07 -8.29
C ARG A 117 13.11 -6.75 -8.54
N LEU A 118 11.77 -6.74 -8.57
CA LEU A 118 11.00 -5.51 -8.74
C LEU A 118 11.26 -4.54 -7.59
N HIS A 119 11.16 -5.03 -6.36
CA HIS A 119 11.45 -4.26 -5.15
C HIS A 119 12.89 -3.73 -5.12
N GLY A 120 13.83 -4.50 -5.67
CA GLY A 120 15.24 -4.11 -5.76
C GLY A 120 15.54 -3.01 -6.78
N ILE A 121 14.58 -2.59 -7.62
CA ILE A 121 14.75 -1.49 -8.56
C ILE A 121 14.42 -0.17 -7.84
N PRO A 122 15.38 0.74 -7.65
CA PRO A 122 15.10 2.05 -7.07
C PRO A 122 14.17 2.83 -8.00
N HIS A 123 13.14 3.45 -7.42
CA HIS A 123 12.21 4.33 -8.11
C HIS A 123 11.59 3.72 -9.38
N TYR A 124 11.24 2.43 -9.35
CA TYR A 124 10.61 1.79 -10.52
C TYR A 124 9.29 2.47 -10.90
N GLU A 125 8.64 3.15 -9.97
CA GLU A 125 7.42 3.92 -10.18
C GLU A 125 7.58 5.14 -11.09
N ASP A 126 8.81 5.65 -11.24
CA ASP A 126 9.12 6.80 -12.10
C ASP A 126 9.61 6.39 -13.49
N ARG A 127 9.78 5.08 -13.73
CA ARG A 127 10.14 4.59 -15.07
C ARG A 127 8.98 4.84 -16.02
N GLN A 128 9.28 5.31 -17.23
CA GLN A 128 8.28 5.48 -18.29
C GLN A 128 7.49 4.20 -18.54
N SER A 129 8.10 3.05 -18.35
CA SER A 129 7.45 1.77 -18.56
C SER A 129 6.44 1.39 -17.47
N PHE A 130 6.42 2.08 -16.33
CA PHE A 130 5.43 1.89 -15.27
C PHE A 130 4.20 2.81 -15.40
N GLN A 131 4.27 3.86 -16.23
CA GLN A 131 3.23 4.90 -16.36
C GLN A 131 2.15 4.57 -17.40
#